data_AF-A0AAP2MJZ5-F1
#
_entry.id   AF-A0AAP2MJZ5-F1
#
_cell.length_a   1.000
_cell.length_b   1.000
_cell.length_c   1.000
_cell.angle_alpha   90.00
_cell.angle_beta   90.00
_cell.angle_gamma   90.00
#
_symmetry.space_group_name_H-M   'P 1'
#
loop_
_entity.id
_entity.type
_entity.pdbx_description
1 polymer ?
#
loop_
_entity_poly.entity_id
_entity_poly.type
_entity_poly.pdbx_seq_one_letter_code
_entity_poly.pdbx_strand_id
1 'polypeptide(L)'
;MNKVTVIACVSFAFAMAVETLVWVAFLHRLRTRHPQQWLHASQPVLWQHRTLLSARSTMLYLHNREYLDSMDRDGIRYCGHHRDLMLLAYWITAITGIAALLVLALHGW
;
A
#
# COMPACT_ATOMS: atom_id res chain seq x y z
N MET A 1 9.36 -3.27 29.01
CA MET A 1 8.38 -2.72 28.06
C MET A 1 7.35 -1.85 28.74
N ASN A 2 7.46 -0.54 28.54
CA ASN A 2 6.49 0.43 29.00
C ASN A 2 5.13 0.22 28.27
N LYS A 3 4.00 0.46 28.96
CA LYS A 3 2.64 0.36 28.40
C LYS A 3 2.49 1.17 27.11
N VAL A 4 3.16 2.34 27.05
CA VAL A 4 3.16 3.22 25.87
C VAL A 4 3.82 2.54 24.67
N THR A 5 4.96 1.89 24.87
CA THR A 5 5.68 1.13 23.83
C THR A 5 4.84 -0.04 23.31
N VAL A 6 4.17 -0.77 24.21
CA VAL A 6 3.26 -1.87 23.83
C VAL A 6 2.13 -1.36 22.93
N ILE A 7 1.47 -0.27 23.33
CA ILE A 7 0.37 0.33 22.56
C ILE A 7 0.86 0.77 21.18
N ALA A 8 2.00 1.47 21.10
CA ALA A 8 2.56 1.94 19.84
C ALA A 8 2.89 0.78 18.88
N CYS A 9 3.50 -0.29 19.38
CA CYS A 9 3.81 -1.49 18.59
C CYS A 9 2.54 -2.21 18.12
N VAL A 10 1.53 -2.36 18.97
CA VAL A 10 0.24 -2.99 18.60
C VAL A 10 -0.50 -2.15 17.56
N SER A 11 -0.53 -0.83 17.72
CA SER A 11 -1.12 0.08 16.73
C SER A 11 -0.42 0.02 15.38
N PHE A 12 0.92 -0.03 15.37
CA PHE A 12 1.69 -0.21 14.14
C PHE A 12 1.43 -1.56 13.47
N ALA A 13 1.40 -2.65 14.24
CA ALA A 13 1.07 -3.98 13.73
C ALA A 13 -0.34 -4.04 13.13
N PHE A 14 -1.31 -3.39 13.79
CA PHE A 14 -2.67 -3.27 13.28
C PHE A 14 -2.74 -2.46 11.97
N ALA A 15 -2.02 -1.34 11.90
CA ALA A 15 -1.94 -0.53 10.67
C ALA A 15 -1.34 -1.33 9.51
N MET A 16 -0.24 -2.06 9.73
CA MET A 16 0.35 -2.96 8.74
C MET A 16 -0.64 -4.02 8.26
N ALA A 17 -1.40 -4.64 9.16
CA ALA A 17 -2.39 -5.66 8.81
C ALA A 17 -3.50 -5.08 7.93
N VAL A 18 -4.04 -3.91 8.30
CA VAL A 18 -5.09 -3.23 7.54
C VAL A 18 -4.58 -2.83 6.14
N GLU A 19 -3.41 -2.22 6.06
CA GLU A 19 -2.80 -1.85 4.76
C GLU A 19 -2.60 -3.08 3.87
N THR A 20 -2.05 -4.16 4.43
CA THR A 20 -1.81 -5.41 3.69
C THR A 20 -3.12 -5.99 3.16
N LEU A 21 -4.18 -6.03 3.98
CA LEU A 21 -5.49 -6.53 3.57
C LEU A 21 -6.10 -5.69 2.44
N VAL A 22 -6.08 -4.36 2.58
CA VAL A 22 -6.58 -3.43 1.56
C VAL A 22 -5.79 -3.59 0.26
N TRP A 23 -4.46 -3.68 0.37
CA TRP A 23 -3.56 -3.82 -0.75
C TRP A 23 -3.76 -5.13 -1.51
N VAL A 24 -3.79 -6.25 -0.80
CA VAL A 24 -4.04 -7.58 -1.40
C VAL A 24 -5.43 -7.64 -2.03
N ALA A 25 -6.47 -7.13 -1.35
CA ALA A 25 -7.83 -7.12 -1.89
C ALA A 25 -7.93 -6.29 -3.17
N PHE A 26 -7.25 -5.14 -3.22
CA PHE A 26 -7.18 -4.32 -4.41
C PHE A 26 -6.49 -5.03 -5.56
N LEU A 27 -5.30 -5.62 -5.32
CA LEU A 27 -4.55 -6.33 -6.37
C LEU A 27 -5.32 -7.53 -6.90
N HIS A 28 -5.97 -8.28 -6.02
CA HIS A 28 -6.80 -9.41 -6.41
C HIS A 28 -7.97 -8.97 -7.31
N ARG A 29 -8.69 -7.90 -6.92
CA ARG A 29 -9.78 -7.35 -7.74
C ARG A 29 -9.29 -6.73 -9.05
N LEU A 30 -8.15 -6.05 -9.04
CA LEU A 30 -7.53 -5.49 -10.24
C LEU A 30 -7.19 -6.61 -11.24
N ARG A 31 -6.54 -7.69 -10.78
CA ARG A 31 -6.19 -8.84 -11.60
C ARG A 31 -7.40 -9.58 -12.17
N THR A 32 -8.48 -9.70 -11.38
CA THR A 32 -9.67 -10.47 -11.77
C THR A 32 -10.64 -9.68 -12.64
N ARG A 33 -10.81 -8.37 -12.40
CA ARG A 33 -11.79 -7.54 -13.12
C ARG A 33 -11.19 -6.66 -14.21
N HIS A 34 -9.92 -6.28 -14.11
CA HIS A 34 -9.26 -5.35 -15.03
C HIS A 34 -7.92 -5.92 -15.51
N PRO A 35 -7.92 -7.04 -16.27
CA PRO A 35 -6.70 -7.71 -16.69
C PRO A 35 -5.85 -6.84 -17.63
N GLN A 36 -6.46 -5.94 -18.41
CA GLN A 36 -5.74 -5.00 -19.27
C GLN A 36 -4.99 -3.95 -18.45
N GLN A 37 -5.64 -3.36 -17.45
CA GLN A 37 -4.96 -2.49 -16.48
C GLN A 37 -3.87 -3.22 -15.69
N TRP A 38 -4.10 -4.48 -15.31
CA TRP A 38 -3.10 -5.32 -14.64
C TRP A 38 -1.86 -5.53 -15.51
N LEU A 39 -2.05 -5.79 -16.81
CA LEU A 39 -0.96 -5.93 -17.78
C LEU A 39 -0.21 -4.60 -17.96
N HIS A 40 -0.92 -3.47 -18.04
CA HIS A 40 -0.30 -2.14 -18.08
C HIS A 40 0.54 -1.86 -16.84
N ALA A 41 0.00 -2.12 -15.65
CA ALA A 41 0.72 -1.97 -14.38
C ALA A 41 1.95 -2.88 -14.27
N SER A 42 2.02 -3.96 -15.07
CA SER A 42 3.18 -4.84 -15.17
C SER A 42 4.24 -4.40 -16.19
N GLN A 43 3.98 -3.32 -16.95
CA GLN A 43 4.85 -2.78 -18.01
C GLN A 43 5.18 -1.29 -17.73
N PRO A 44 5.85 -1.01 -16.60
CA PRO A 44 7.29 -1.27 -16.50
C PRO A 44 7.59 -2.38 -15.47
N VAL A 45 8.84 -2.84 -15.42
CA VAL A 45 9.40 -3.93 -14.57
C VAL A 45 9.08 -3.81 -13.05
N LEU A 46 8.36 -2.79 -12.60
CA LEU A 46 7.90 -2.55 -11.22
C LEU A 46 7.27 -3.76 -10.54
N TRP A 47 6.47 -4.56 -11.25
CA TRP A 47 5.74 -5.71 -10.65
C TRP A 47 6.25 -7.08 -11.11
N GLN A 48 7.27 -7.12 -11.99
CA GLN A 48 7.76 -8.36 -12.60
C GLN A 48 8.94 -8.98 -11.83
N HIS A 49 9.59 -8.22 -10.93
CA HIS A 49 10.49 -8.80 -9.93
C HIS A 49 9.67 -9.56 -8.89
N ARG A 50 9.41 -10.84 -9.21
CA ARG A 50 8.64 -11.85 -8.44
C ARG A 50 9.04 -12.02 -6.97
N THR A 51 10.06 -11.32 -6.49
CA THR A 51 10.58 -11.44 -5.12
C THR A 51 10.06 -10.35 -4.18
N LEU A 52 9.54 -9.22 -4.68
CA LEU A 52 9.05 -8.13 -3.84
C LEU A 52 7.86 -7.41 -4.51
N LEU A 53 6.67 -8.02 -4.44
CA LEU A 53 5.44 -7.22 -4.49
C LEU A 53 5.48 -6.29 -3.27
N SER A 54 6.02 -5.10 -3.45
CA SER A 54 6.11 -4.09 -2.39
C SER A 54 4.91 -3.18 -2.49
N ALA A 55 4.19 -2.97 -1.38
CA ALA A 55 3.14 -1.96 -1.31
C ALA A 55 3.61 -0.60 -1.88
N ARG A 56 4.91 -0.28 -1.71
CA ARG A 56 5.54 0.91 -2.28
C ARG A 56 5.40 1.03 -3.81
N SER A 57 5.62 -0.03 -4.59
CA SER A 57 5.56 0.07 -6.05
C SER A 57 4.13 0.31 -6.53
N THR A 58 3.15 -0.34 -5.91
CA THR A 58 1.73 -0.06 -6.13
C THR A 58 1.38 1.37 -5.74
N MET A 59 1.90 1.87 -4.62
CA MET A 59 1.67 3.24 -4.17
C MET A 59 2.28 4.27 -5.12
N LEU A 60 3.51 4.06 -5.61
CA LEU A 60 4.14 4.96 -6.59
C LEU A 60 3.34 5.02 -7.88
N TYR A 61 2.91 3.88 -8.40
CA TYR A 61 2.06 3.80 -9.59
C TYR A 61 0.74 4.56 -9.42
N LEU A 62 0.10 4.41 -8.25
CA LEU A 62 -1.13 5.13 -7.89
C LEU A 62 -0.88 6.64 -7.68
N HIS A 63 0.22 7.01 -7.01
CA HIS A 63 0.58 8.38 -6.70
C HIS A 63 0.94 9.20 -7.95
N ASN A 64 1.79 8.63 -8.81
CA ASN A 64 2.22 9.22 -10.08
C ASN A 64 1.10 9.21 -11.13
N ARG A 65 -0.01 8.51 -10.86
CA ARG A 65 -1.15 8.34 -11.77
C ARG A 65 -0.78 7.68 -13.10
N GLU A 66 0.24 6.83 -13.10
CA GLU A 66 0.69 6.04 -14.27
C GLU A 66 -0.42 5.13 -14.83
N TYR A 67 -1.45 4.85 -14.01
CA TYR A 67 -2.65 4.13 -14.45
C TYR A 67 -3.45 4.85 -15.54
N LEU A 68 -3.34 6.18 -15.65
CA LEU A 68 -4.03 6.99 -16.66
C LEU A 68 -3.55 6.74 -18.08
N ASP A 69 -2.32 6.23 -18.24
CA ASP A 69 -1.73 5.94 -19.55
C ASP A 69 -2.24 4.61 -20.14
N SER A 70 -3.06 3.87 -19.39
CA SER A 70 -3.70 2.65 -19.88
C SER A 70 -4.87 2.96 -20.81
N MET A 71 -5.13 2.08 -21.77
CA MET A 71 -6.34 2.15 -22.60
C MET A 71 -7.60 1.61 -21.89
N ASP A 72 -7.46 1.00 -20.71
CA ASP A 72 -8.57 0.41 -19.93
C ASP A 72 -9.30 1.48 -19.10
N ARG A 73 -10.37 2.07 -19.66
CA ARG A 73 -11.14 3.13 -18.98
C ARG A 73 -11.77 2.67 -17.66
N ASP A 74 -12.20 1.42 -17.58
CA ASP A 74 -12.81 0.89 -16.36
C ASP A 74 -11.74 0.62 -15.29
N GLY A 75 -10.57 0.13 -15.70
CA GLY A 75 -9.38 0.00 -14.86
C GLY A 75 -8.90 1.34 -14.31
N ILE A 76 -8.87 2.39 -15.14
CA ILE A 76 -8.56 3.76 -14.73
C ILE A 76 -9.53 4.25 -13.64
N ARG A 77 -10.84 4.07 -13.85
CA ARG A 77 -11.85 4.49 -12.88
C ARG A 77 -11.72 3.72 -11.56
N TYR A 78 -11.45 2.42 -11.63
CA TYR A 78 -11.21 1.59 -10.46
C TYR A 78 -9.99 2.04 -9.65
N CYS A 79 -8.85 2.27 -10.33
CA CYS A 79 -7.63 2.80 -9.71
C CYS A 79 -7.88 4.18 -9.11
N GLY A 80 -8.55 5.08 -9.82
CA GLY A 80 -8.88 6.42 -9.34
C GLY A 80 -9.75 6.39 -8.08
N HIS A 81 -10.76 5.52 -8.02
CA HIS A 81 -11.65 5.40 -6.86
C HIS A 81 -10.92 4.90 -5.60
N HIS A 82 -9.97 3.97 -5.75
CA HIS A 82 -9.26 3.37 -4.61
C HIS A 82 -7.95 4.08 -4.28
N ARG A 83 -7.49 5.02 -5.12
CA ARG A 83 -6.20 5.71 -4.99
C ARG A 83 -6.03 6.36 -3.62
N ASP A 84 -6.99 7.20 -3.24
CA ASP A 84 -6.84 8.01 -2.03
C ASP A 84 -6.90 7.14 -0.77
N LEU A 85 -7.73 6.10 -0.77
CA LEU A 85 -7.80 5.13 0.33
C LEU A 85 -6.51 4.32 0.46
N MET A 86 -5.92 3.88 -0.65
CA MET A 86 -4.62 3.23 -0.68
C MET A 86 -3.51 4.13 -0.13
N LEU A 87 -3.39 5.35 -0.66
CA LEU A 87 -2.37 6.30 -0.23
C LEU A 87 -2.52 6.64 1.26
N LEU A 88 -3.76 6.83 1.73
CA LEU A 88 -4.03 7.10 3.13
C LEU A 88 -3.61 5.92 4.03
N ALA A 89 -3.95 4.68 3.65
CA ALA A 89 -3.54 3.50 4.40
C ALA A 89 -2.00 3.40 4.49
N TYR A 90 -1.30 3.60 3.37
CA TYR A 90 0.16 3.61 3.32
C TYR A 90 0.79 4.67 4.23
N TRP A 91 0.31 5.91 4.15
CA TRP A 91 0.84 7.01 4.96
C TRP A 91 0.55 6.81 6.45
N ILE A 92 -0.61 6.26 6.82
CA ILE A 92 -0.92 5.90 8.21
C ILE A 92 0.07 4.85 8.72
N THR A 93 0.36 3.80 7.94
CA THR A 93 1.37 2.81 8.33
C THR A 93 2.75 3.44 8.49
N ALA A 94 3.16 4.32 7.57
CA ALA A 94 4.45 5.00 7.66
C ALA A 94 4.55 5.87 8.93
N ILE A 95 3.52 6.68 9.21
CA ILE A 95 3.46 7.55 10.40
C ILE A 95 3.46 6.72 11.69
N THR A 96 2.66 5.66 11.76
CA THR A 96 2.59 4.78 12.93
C THR A 96 3.90 4.01 13.13
N GLY A 97 4.59 3.61 12.06
CA GLY A 97 5.92 3.00 12.13
C GLY A 97 6.97 3.96 12.68
N ILE A 98 7.02 5.20 12.19
CA ILE A 98 7.91 6.24 12.71
C ILE A 98 7.61 6.51 14.19
N ALA A 99 6.33 6.66 14.55
CA ALA A 99 5.92 6.88 15.94
C ALA A 99 6.33 5.72 16.85
N ALA A 100 6.15 4.47 16.43
CA ALA A 100 6.58 3.30 17.19
C ALA A 100 8.10 3.28 17.40
N LEU A 101 8.89 3.60 16.38
CA LEU A 101 10.35 3.70 16.48
C LEU A 101 10.79 4.82 17.44
N LEU A 102 10.15 5.99 17.36
CA LEU A 102 10.42 7.10 18.28
C LEU A 102 10.10 6.75 19.73
N VAL A 103 8.94 6.12 19.96
CA VAL A 103 8.55 5.68 21.31
C VAL A 103 9.55 4.66 21.85
N LEU A 104 9.96 3.69 21.02
CA LEU A 104 10.97 2.69 21.38
C LEU A 104 12.32 3.34 21.71
N ALA A 105 12.77 4.32 20.91
CA ALA A 105 14.03 5.02 21.12
C ALA A 105 14.02 5.88 22.39
N LEU A 106 12.89 6.54 22.70
CA LEU A 106 12.77 7.45 23.85
C LEU A 106 12.49 6.71 25.17
N HIS A 107 11.77 5.59 25.14
CA HIS A 107 11.29 4.89 26.34
C HIS A 107 11.96 3.53 26.57
N GLY A 108 12.84 3.11 25.66
CA GLY A 108 13.53 1.82 25.73
C GLY A 108 12.60 0.61 25.55
N TRP A 109 13.18 -0.57 25.79
CA TRP A 109 12.50 -1.87 25.70
C TRP A 109 11.72 -2.26 26.95
#